data_AF-A0A6G2BDX5-F1
#
_entry.id   AF-A0A6G2BDX5-F1
#
_cell.length_a   1.000
_cell.length_b   1.000
_cell.length_c   1.000
_cell.angle_alpha   90.00
_cell.angle_beta   90.00
_cell.angle_gamma   90.00
#
_symmetry.space_group_name_H-M   'P 1'
#
loop_
_entity.id
_entity.type
_entity.pdbx_description
1 polymer ?
#
loop_
_entity_poly.entity_id
_entity_poly.type
_entity_poly.pdbx_seq_one_letter_code
_entity_poly.pdbx_strand_id
1 'polypeptide(L)'
;MATPIGASALVAALKKEGLRVVEVGGWRTHNRNHKGAWGPVHGVEIHHTVTSGSAATVRICRDGYAGLPGPLCHGVITKDGTVHLVGHGRANHAGLGDDDVLRAVIAERSPLPPANETNTDGNRHFYGFECENLGDGRDPWPAAQLDAIERAAAALCRHHGWKAESVIGHLEWQPGKVDPRGFSMTTMRARIRERLDHAPGWDRGEGAAEPAAGTEDELPEYLSIGQTSARTLPPGRWSALTWDTEWTDTAGVHHEGYQTVLTGPASYVGDLRVRVDGLTAGAELQARIVLDRADGRRSDLPWDEAPATSGTTTLTMPVTGRVGQGTRLRLMVCHYGDEPVRIERAELKLHVWRG
;
A
#
# COMPACT_ATOMS: atom_id res chain seq x y z
N MET A 1 21.57 16.87 -16.05
CA MET A 1 21.94 16.27 -14.75
C MET A 1 21.80 17.34 -13.68
N ALA A 2 21.17 17.06 -12.53
CA ALA A 2 20.84 18.10 -11.56
C ALA A 2 22.05 18.51 -10.72
N THR A 3 22.24 19.82 -10.59
CA THR A 3 23.28 20.41 -9.73
C THR A 3 22.78 20.36 -8.28
N PRO A 4 23.63 20.01 -7.29
CA PRO A 4 23.20 20.03 -5.91
C PRO A 4 22.65 21.38 -5.45
N ILE A 5 21.57 21.35 -4.67
CA ILE A 5 20.94 22.54 -4.08
C ILE A 5 21.91 23.21 -3.09
N GLY A 6 22.01 24.54 -3.14
CA GLY A 6 22.80 25.29 -2.15
C GLY A 6 22.17 25.25 -0.75
N ALA A 7 23.00 25.34 0.30
CA ALA A 7 22.53 25.20 1.68
C ALA A 7 21.40 26.17 2.07
N SER A 8 21.50 27.45 1.68
CA SER A 8 20.45 28.44 1.94
C SER A 8 19.16 28.13 1.17
N ALA A 9 19.28 27.64 -0.06
CA ALA A 9 18.14 27.23 -0.88
C ALA A 9 17.45 25.99 -0.30
N LEU A 10 18.21 25.05 0.29
CA LEU A 10 17.65 23.89 0.98
C LEU A 10 16.78 24.30 2.17
N VAL A 11 17.29 25.18 3.04
CA VAL A 11 16.50 25.71 4.17
C VAL A 11 15.23 26.39 3.68
N ALA A 12 15.35 27.23 2.64
CA ALA A 12 14.20 27.91 2.07
C ALA A 12 13.17 26.94 1.48
N ALA A 13 13.60 25.91 0.75
CA ALA A 13 12.72 24.91 0.15
C ALA A 13 11.97 24.12 1.22
N LEU A 14 12.66 23.63 2.27
CA LEU A 14 12.04 22.89 3.36
C LEU A 14 11.01 23.75 4.12
N LYS A 15 11.38 24.99 4.46
CA LYS A 15 10.45 25.93 5.13
C LYS A 15 9.26 26.30 4.24
N LYS A 16 9.46 26.40 2.92
CA LYS A 16 8.37 26.66 1.96
C LYS A 16 7.36 25.52 1.91
N GLU A 17 7.78 24.29 2.21
CA GLU A 17 6.87 23.14 2.40
C GLU A 17 6.24 23.08 3.79
N GLY A 18 6.46 24.07 4.66
CA GLY A 18 5.85 24.15 5.99
C GLY A 18 6.63 23.41 7.10
N LEU A 19 7.86 22.95 6.81
CA LEU A 19 8.64 22.20 7.80
C LEU A 19 9.25 23.10 8.88
N ARG A 20 9.24 22.61 10.12
CA ARG A 20 10.09 23.13 11.19
C ARG A 20 11.53 22.64 10.98
N VAL A 21 12.40 23.57 10.58
CA VAL A 21 13.81 23.29 10.30
C VAL A 21 14.70 23.78 11.45
N VAL A 22 15.50 22.88 12.00
CA VAL A 22 16.55 23.18 12.97
C VAL A 22 17.91 22.99 12.32
N GLU A 23 18.75 23.99 12.43
CA GLU A 23 20.10 23.97 11.89
C GLU A 23 21.10 23.57 12.96
N VAL A 24 21.78 22.43 12.79
CA VAL A 24 22.66 21.90 13.82
C VAL A 24 24.09 22.38 13.54
N GLY A 25 24.71 23.11 14.47
CA GLY A 25 26.09 23.58 14.38
C GLY A 25 26.49 24.11 12.99
N GLY A 26 27.69 23.74 12.52
CA GLY A 26 28.19 24.08 11.17
C GLY A 26 27.69 23.18 10.02
N TRP A 27 26.42 22.72 10.03
CA TRP A 27 25.92 21.73 9.05
C TRP A 27 26.16 22.12 7.57
N ARG A 28 26.13 23.42 7.25
CA ARG A 28 26.30 23.95 5.88
C ARG A 28 27.63 23.59 5.23
N THR A 29 28.66 23.32 6.03
CA THR A 29 30.00 22.95 5.57
C THR A 29 30.43 21.59 6.09
N HIS A 30 29.55 20.88 6.83
CA HIS A 30 29.82 19.55 7.36
C HIS A 30 29.51 18.50 6.29
N ASN A 31 30.54 17.93 5.70
CA ASN A 31 30.42 16.91 4.65
C ASN A 31 31.71 16.10 4.49
N ARG A 32 31.64 15.14 3.57
CA ARG A 32 32.73 14.24 3.18
C ARG A 32 33.13 14.43 1.73
N ASN A 33 33.06 15.65 1.19
CA ASN A 33 33.46 15.92 -0.21
C ASN A 33 34.93 15.54 -0.47
N HIS A 34 35.78 15.55 0.55
CA HIS A 34 37.17 15.08 0.45
C HIS A 34 37.30 13.55 0.27
N LYS A 35 36.20 12.78 0.35
CA LYS A 35 36.15 11.33 0.09
C LYS A 35 35.64 10.99 -1.31
N GLY A 36 35.15 11.97 -2.07
CA GLY A 36 34.63 11.74 -3.42
C GLY A 36 33.72 12.87 -3.89
N ALA A 37 33.37 12.83 -5.18
CA ALA A 37 32.49 13.82 -5.78
C ALA A 37 31.12 13.87 -5.08
N TRP A 38 30.51 15.05 -5.10
CA TRP A 38 29.12 15.27 -4.72
C TRP A 38 28.36 15.74 -5.95
N GLY A 39 27.33 14.99 -6.33
CA GLY A 39 26.57 15.21 -7.54
C GLY A 39 27.18 14.54 -8.79
N PRO A 40 26.46 14.57 -9.93
CA PRO A 40 25.08 15.07 -10.04
C PRO A 40 24.11 14.28 -9.17
N VAL A 41 23.11 14.97 -8.63
CA VAL A 41 22.10 14.36 -7.76
C VAL A 41 20.90 13.90 -8.58
N HIS A 42 20.21 12.87 -8.11
CA HIS A 42 19.13 12.22 -8.82
C HIS A 42 17.91 11.90 -7.97
N GLY A 43 18.02 11.97 -6.64
CA GLY A 43 16.89 11.65 -5.79
C GLY A 43 17.09 11.91 -4.31
N VAL A 44 16.10 11.44 -3.55
CA VAL A 44 16.05 11.47 -2.09
C VAL A 44 16.00 10.03 -1.59
N GLU A 45 16.79 9.72 -0.57
CA GLU A 45 16.81 8.40 0.05
C GLU A 45 16.35 8.50 1.51
N ILE A 46 15.34 7.71 1.86
CA ILE A 46 14.75 7.69 3.20
C ILE A 46 15.31 6.51 3.98
N HIS A 47 15.71 6.78 5.23
CA HIS A 47 16.29 5.81 6.16
C HIS A 47 15.51 5.80 7.47
N HIS A 48 15.60 4.70 8.22
CA HIS A 48 15.40 4.72 9.66
C HIS A 48 16.75 4.60 10.37
N THR A 49 16.83 5.17 11.57
CA THR A 49 18.11 5.36 12.27
C THR A 49 18.53 4.19 13.16
N VAL A 50 17.61 3.30 13.56
CA VAL A 50 17.83 2.30 14.63
C VAL A 50 18.23 2.97 15.95
N THR A 51 17.58 4.10 16.25
CA THR A 51 17.86 4.91 17.44
C THR A 51 16.57 5.32 18.13
N SER A 52 16.71 5.83 19.35
CA SER A 52 15.62 6.47 20.08
C SER A 52 16.12 7.73 20.78
N GLY A 53 15.23 8.71 20.94
CA GLY A 53 15.51 9.97 21.59
C GLY A 53 16.16 10.96 20.64
N SER A 54 15.39 11.98 20.27
CA SER A 54 15.75 12.99 19.26
C SER A 54 17.16 13.58 19.41
N ALA A 55 17.57 13.94 20.64
CA ALA A 55 18.90 14.49 20.86
C ALA A 55 20.03 13.49 20.58
N ALA A 56 19.83 12.19 20.90
CA ALA A 56 20.81 11.15 20.63
C ALA A 56 20.85 10.84 19.13
N THR A 57 19.69 10.72 18.48
CA THR A 57 19.55 10.51 17.03
C THR A 57 20.23 11.61 16.23
N VAL A 58 19.99 12.89 16.57
CA VAL A 58 20.61 14.02 15.86
C VAL A 58 22.14 14.02 16.04
N ARG A 59 22.64 13.71 17.24
CA ARG A 59 24.10 13.62 17.49
C ARG A 59 24.74 12.51 16.68
N ILE A 60 24.19 11.29 16.71
CA ILE A 60 24.80 10.16 15.99
C ILE A 60 24.77 10.37 14.47
N CYS A 61 23.69 10.92 13.91
CA CYS A 61 23.62 11.23 12.49
C CYS A 61 24.57 12.37 12.09
N ARG A 62 24.82 13.34 12.97
CA ARG A 62 25.78 14.42 12.71
C ARG A 62 27.22 13.93 12.77
N ASP A 63 27.58 13.30 13.88
CA ASP A 63 28.98 13.01 14.23
C ASP A 63 29.43 11.67 13.65
N GLY A 64 28.49 10.74 13.47
CA GLY A 64 28.75 9.34 13.16
C GLY A 64 29.44 8.63 14.33
N TYR A 65 30.15 7.56 14.01
CA TYR A 65 30.93 6.78 14.95
C TYR A 65 32.18 6.22 14.28
N ALA A 66 33.06 5.54 15.03
CA ALA A 66 34.37 5.11 14.52
C ALA A 66 34.30 4.28 13.21
N GLY A 67 33.31 3.38 13.10
CA GLY A 67 33.09 2.56 11.91
C GLY A 67 32.39 3.27 10.75
N LEU A 68 31.65 4.35 11.02
CA LEU A 68 30.93 5.13 10.02
C LEU A 68 30.94 6.61 10.43
N PRO A 69 31.98 7.39 10.05
CA PRO A 69 32.09 8.77 10.50
C PRO A 69 31.10 9.65 9.74
N GLY A 70 30.55 10.65 10.43
CA GLY A 70 29.49 11.51 9.90
C GLY A 70 29.94 12.52 8.83
N PRO A 71 29.00 13.32 8.31
CA PRO A 71 27.55 13.20 8.55
C PRO A 71 26.97 11.94 7.90
N LEU A 72 25.97 11.34 8.55
CA LEU A 72 25.25 10.16 8.10
C LEU A 72 24.01 10.50 7.27
N CYS A 73 23.72 11.78 7.05
CA CYS A 73 22.61 12.24 6.22
C CYS A 73 22.71 13.76 6.00
N HIS A 74 21.77 14.31 5.24
CA HIS A 74 21.60 15.75 5.09
C HIS A 74 20.66 16.30 6.17
N GLY A 75 19.58 15.57 6.47
CA GLY A 75 18.61 15.91 7.50
C GLY A 75 18.20 14.71 8.36
N VAL A 76 17.92 14.97 9.63
CA VAL A 76 17.32 14.00 10.56
C VAL A 76 15.87 14.41 10.82
N ILE A 77 14.93 13.46 10.76
CA ILE A 77 13.51 13.69 11.02
C ILE A 77 13.11 12.99 12.31
N THR A 78 12.86 13.77 13.36
CA THR A 78 12.49 13.27 14.69
C THR A 78 11.01 12.95 14.78
N LYS A 79 10.60 12.21 15.82
CA LYS A 79 9.20 11.75 16.01
C LYS A 79 8.16 12.88 16.01
N ASP A 80 8.58 14.10 16.38
CA ASP A 80 7.74 15.30 16.41
C ASP A 80 7.67 16.05 15.06
N GLY A 81 8.22 15.48 13.98
CA GLY A 81 8.22 16.07 12.64
C GLY A 81 9.27 17.17 12.41
N THR A 82 10.19 17.40 13.35
CA THR A 82 11.29 18.37 13.15
C THR A 82 12.31 17.84 12.16
N VAL A 83 12.75 18.69 11.23
CA VAL A 83 13.89 18.41 10.34
C VAL A 83 15.13 19.09 10.87
N HIS A 84 16.09 18.30 11.37
CA HIS A 84 17.39 18.76 11.84
C HIS A 84 18.43 18.61 10.72
N LEU A 85 18.91 19.72 10.16
CA LEU A 85 19.96 19.69 9.15
C LEU A 85 21.32 19.48 9.80
N VAL A 86 22.01 18.41 9.41
CA VAL A 86 23.27 17.98 10.04
C VAL A 86 24.45 17.97 9.08
N GLY A 87 24.23 17.90 7.76
CA GLY A 87 25.29 17.93 6.76
C GLY A 87 24.84 18.51 5.41
N HIS A 88 25.80 18.98 4.61
CA HIS A 88 25.55 19.53 3.28
C HIS A 88 26.72 19.27 2.33
N GLY A 89 26.49 18.42 1.33
CA GLY A 89 27.52 17.82 0.48
C GLY A 89 27.47 16.30 0.58
N ARG A 90 28.51 15.59 0.10
CA ARG A 90 28.60 14.14 0.21
C ARG A 90 28.48 13.72 1.69
N ALA A 91 27.52 12.87 2.02
CA ALA A 91 27.33 12.25 3.34
C ALA A 91 27.60 10.74 3.27
N ASN A 92 27.57 10.04 4.41
CA ASN A 92 27.72 8.58 4.51
C ASN A 92 26.36 7.94 4.87
N HIS A 93 25.49 7.74 3.88
CA HIS A 93 24.14 7.18 4.09
C HIS A 93 23.84 6.00 3.17
N ALA A 94 23.84 6.25 1.85
CA ALA A 94 23.42 5.27 0.84
C ALA A 94 24.41 4.11 0.67
N GLY A 95 25.70 4.37 0.90
CA GLY A 95 26.73 3.37 0.64
C GLY A 95 26.76 2.91 -0.83
N LEU A 96 27.15 1.65 -1.04
CA LEU A 96 27.06 0.99 -2.35
C LEU A 96 25.68 0.37 -2.53
N GLY A 97 25.07 0.58 -3.69
CA GLY A 97 23.83 -0.08 -4.09
C GLY A 97 23.82 -0.37 -5.59
N ASP A 98 22.61 -0.55 -6.11
CA ASP A 98 22.35 -1.16 -7.40
C ASP A 98 22.27 -0.11 -8.54
N ASP A 99 23.03 -0.30 -9.62
CA ASP A 99 23.01 0.64 -10.75
C ASP A 99 21.71 0.58 -11.58
N ASP A 100 21.01 -0.55 -11.62
CA ASP A 100 19.70 -0.63 -12.26
C ASP A 100 18.67 0.23 -11.54
N VAL A 101 18.72 0.23 -10.21
CA VAL A 101 17.90 1.11 -9.38
C VAL A 101 18.26 2.57 -9.65
N LEU A 102 19.56 2.93 -9.68
CA LEU A 102 19.98 4.30 -9.98
C LEU A 102 19.48 4.74 -11.37
N ARG A 103 19.62 3.87 -12.38
CA ARG A 103 19.12 4.15 -13.74
C ARG A 103 17.61 4.31 -13.78
N ALA A 104 16.87 3.59 -12.95
CA ALA A 104 15.42 3.74 -12.82
C ALA A 104 15.04 5.07 -12.16
N VAL A 105 15.74 5.49 -11.09
CA VAL A 105 15.55 6.79 -10.44
C VAL A 105 15.87 7.94 -11.40
N ILE A 106 16.99 7.87 -12.12
CA ILE A 106 17.38 8.88 -13.12
C ILE A 106 16.31 9.04 -14.20
N ALA A 107 15.68 7.93 -14.61
CA ALA A 107 14.65 7.91 -15.64
C ALA A 107 13.22 8.07 -15.08
N GLU A 108 13.08 8.27 -13.76
CA GLU A 108 11.80 8.34 -13.04
C GLU A 108 10.85 7.19 -13.41
N ARG A 109 11.37 5.95 -13.50
CA ARG A 109 10.60 4.76 -13.84
C ARG A 109 9.95 4.13 -12.61
N SER A 110 8.75 3.61 -12.80
CA SER A 110 8.01 2.81 -11.81
C SER A 110 7.39 1.58 -12.49
N PRO A 111 7.42 0.39 -11.86
CA PRO A 111 8.09 0.10 -10.58
C PRO A 111 9.62 0.15 -10.70
N LEU A 112 10.31 0.28 -9.56
CA LEU A 112 11.76 0.12 -9.50
C LEU A 112 12.13 -1.35 -9.74
N PRO A 113 13.27 -1.64 -10.38
CA PRO A 113 13.81 -3.00 -10.42
C PRO A 113 14.20 -3.45 -9.00
N PRO A 114 14.14 -4.75 -8.70
CA PRO A 114 14.62 -5.26 -7.42
C PRO A 114 16.14 -5.09 -7.33
N ALA A 115 16.63 -4.55 -6.22
CA ALA A 115 18.06 -4.47 -5.96
C ALA A 115 18.63 -5.89 -5.77
N ASN A 116 19.64 -6.25 -6.55
CA ASN A 116 20.34 -7.54 -6.45
C ASN A 116 21.86 -7.42 -6.42
N GLU A 117 22.41 -6.21 -6.59
CA GLU A 117 23.85 -5.95 -6.53
C GLU A 117 24.24 -4.66 -5.77
N THR A 118 25.54 -4.50 -5.46
CA THR A 118 26.10 -3.34 -4.75
C THR A 118 27.35 -2.83 -5.47
N ASN A 119 27.16 -2.25 -6.65
CA ASN A 119 28.24 -1.86 -7.56
C ASN A 119 28.42 -0.34 -7.70
N THR A 120 27.51 0.48 -7.16
CA THR A 120 27.44 1.93 -7.40
C THR A 120 27.42 2.74 -6.11
N ASP A 121 28.25 3.79 -6.01
CA ASP A 121 28.27 4.71 -4.86
C ASP A 121 27.04 5.64 -4.87
N GLY A 122 26.07 5.37 -4.01
CA GLY A 122 24.86 6.18 -3.86
C GLY A 122 25.09 7.49 -3.10
N ASN A 123 26.15 7.57 -2.28
CA ASN A 123 26.40 8.74 -1.40
C ASN A 123 26.64 10.04 -2.18
N ARG A 124 26.96 9.94 -3.47
CA ARG A 124 27.16 11.11 -4.34
C ARG A 124 25.89 11.53 -5.07
N HIS A 125 24.86 10.68 -5.13
CA HIS A 125 23.70 10.83 -6.02
C HIS A 125 22.40 11.15 -5.28
N PHE A 126 22.31 10.87 -3.99
CA PHE A 126 21.07 11.00 -3.23
C PHE A 126 21.18 12.00 -2.07
N TYR A 127 20.09 12.71 -1.79
CA TYR A 127 19.92 13.39 -0.51
C TYR A 127 19.37 12.41 0.53
N GLY A 128 20.18 11.99 1.49
CA GLY A 128 19.71 11.15 2.61
C GLY A 128 18.94 11.92 3.69
N PHE A 129 17.78 11.39 4.10
CA PHE A 129 17.08 11.74 5.34
C PHE A 129 17.00 10.54 6.28
N GLU A 130 17.47 10.75 7.50
CA GLU A 130 17.50 9.75 8.57
C GLU A 130 16.35 9.99 9.55
N CYS A 131 15.47 9.02 9.71
CA CYS A 131 14.28 9.19 10.55
C CYS A 131 14.42 8.46 11.89
N GLU A 132 14.09 9.12 12.99
CA GLU A 132 14.09 8.55 14.34
C GLU A 132 13.11 7.37 14.41
N ASN A 133 13.62 6.15 14.44
CA ASN A 133 12.84 4.92 14.61
C ASN A 133 13.77 3.76 15.03
N LEU A 134 13.25 2.80 15.81
CA LEU A 134 13.98 1.60 16.24
C LEU A 134 14.24 0.60 15.11
N GLY A 135 13.50 0.66 14.00
CA GLY A 135 13.66 -0.25 12.85
C GLY A 135 13.16 -1.68 13.08
N ASP A 136 12.46 -1.93 14.18
CA ASP A 136 11.96 -3.25 14.58
C ASP A 136 10.60 -3.61 13.96
N GLY A 137 9.98 -2.68 13.23
CA GLY A 137 8.65 -2.82 12.64
C GLY A 137 7.50 -2.69 13.66
N ARG A 138 7.79 -2.32 14.91
CA ARG A 138 6.80 -2.10 15.98
C ARG A 138 6.82 -0.65 16.48
N ASP A 139 7.98 -0.02 16.48
CA ASP A 139 8.10 1.40 16.83
C ASP A 139 7.29 2.27 15.87
N PRO A 140 6.27 2.99 16.35
CA PRO A 140 5.33 3.70 15.49
C PRO A 140 6.00 4.82 14.71
N TRP A 141 5.45 5.12 13.55
CA TRP A 141 5.75 6.32 12.78
C TRP A 141 4.65 7.35 13.05
N PRO A 142 4.87 8.37 13.90
CA PRO A 142 3.84 9.37 14.16
C PRO A 142 3.46 10.11 12.87
N ALA A 143 2.18 10.47 12.73
CA ALA A 143 1.68 11.21 11.56
C ALA A 143 2.51 12.47 11.24
N ALA A 144 2.95 13.20 12.28
CA ALA A 144 3.82 14.37 12.11
C ALA A 144 5.19 14.03 11.50
N GLN A 145 5.75 12.86 11.83
CA GLN A 145 7.00 12.39 11.25
C GLN A 145 6.81 11.98 9.79
N LEU A 146 5.73 11.25 9.47
CA LEU A 146 5.40 10.85 8.10
C LEU A 146 5.13 12.06 7.19
N ASP A 147 4.38 13.04 7.68
CA ASP A 147 4.14 14.31 6.98
C ASP A 147 5.45 15.08 6.76
N ALA A 148 6.37 15.06 7.74
CA ALA A 148 7.68 15.69 7.59
C ALA A 148 8.56 15.00 6.53
N ILE A 149 8.54 13.65 6.45
CA ILE A 149 9.24 12.88 5.41
C ILE A 149 8.71 13.27 4.02
N GLU A 150 7.39 13.27 3.87
CA GLU A 150 6.69 13.63 2.63
C GLU A 150 7.05 15.05 2.17
N ARG A 151 6.98 16.03 3.07
CA ARG A 151 7.32 17.44 2.79
C ARG A 151 8.80 17.61 2.45
N ALA A 152 9.69 16.93 3.16
CA ALA A 152 11.13 17.06 2.94
C ALA A 152 11.51 16.52 1.55
N ALA A 153 10.94 15.38 1.18
CA ALA A 153 11.09 14.81 -0.15
C ALA A 153 10.47 15.71 -1.23
N ALA A 154 9.23 16.18 -1.04
CA ALA A 154 8.55 17.07 -1.99
C ALA A 154 9.31 18.39 -2.20
N ALA A 155 9.90 18.97 -1.15
CA ALA A 155 10.71 20.19 -1.26
C ALA A 155 11.88 20.03 -2.25
N LEU A 156 12.58 18.90 -2.17
CA LEU A 156 13.68 18.58 -3.08
C LEU A 156 13.18 18.23 -4.48
N CYS A 157 12.11 17.44 -4.59
CA CYS A 157 11.49 17.12 -5.87
C CYS A 157 11.08 18.41 -6.62
N ARG A 158 10.39 19.34 -5.96
CA ARG A 158 10.02 20.62 -6.57
C ARG A 158 11.22 21.46 -6.97
N HIS A 159 12.28 21.48 -6.16
CA HIS A 159 13.48 22.25 -6.48
C HIS A 159 14.17 21.75 -7.75
N HIS A 160 14.26 20.42 -7.91
CA HIS A 160 14.95 19.79 -9.04
C HIS A 160 14.03 19.48 -10.23
N GLY A 161 12.72 19.68 -10.09
CA GLY A 161 11.73 19.29 -11.09
C GLY A 161 11.53 17.77 -11.19
N TRP A 162 11.81 17.05 -10.11
CA TRP A 162 11.59 15.60 -10.02
C TRP A 162 10.16 15.27 -9.60
N LYS A 163 9.78 14.03 -9.90
CA LYS A 163 8.56 13.37 -9.45
C LYS A 163 8.84 12.52 -8.22
N ALA A 164 7.80 11.88 -7.71
CA ALA A 164 7.89 11.00 -6.55
C ALA A 164 8.78 9.78 -6.79
N GLU A 165 8.95 9.36 -8.04
CA GLU A 165 9.80 8.22 -8.44
C GLU A 165 11.29 8.44 -8.15
N SER A 166 11.73 9.69 -7.95
CA SER A 166 13.09 10.01 -7.48
C SER A 166 13.26 9.82 -5.96
N VAL A 167 12.24 9.35 -5.24
CA VAL A 167 12.26 9.15 -3.79
C VAL A 167 12.21 7.66 -3.48
N ILE A 168 13.27 7.15 -2.88
CA ILE A 168 13.45 5.72 -2.60
C ILE A 168 13.75 5.48 -1.12
N GLY A 169 13.46 4.27 -0.65
CA GLY A 169 13.98 3.76 0.61
C GLY A 169 15.33 3.07 0.40
N HIS A 170 16.17 3.00 1.43
CA HIS A 170 17.44 2.27 1.36
C HIS A 170 17.24 0.77 1.03
N LEU A 171 16.13 0.18 1.48
CA LEU A 171 15.68 -1.18 1.15
C LEU A 171 15.46 -1.40 -0.35
N GLU A 172 15.18 -0.33 -1.10
CA GLU A 172 15.02 -0.37 -2.56
C GLU A 172 16.35 -0.12 -3.28
N TRP A 173 17.38 0.38 -2.58
CA TRP A 173 18.70 0.74 -3.13
C TRP A 173 19.75 -0.37 -2.99
N GLN A 174 19.80 -1.03 -1.84
CA GLN A 174 20.86 -1.97 -1.48
C GLN A 174 20.28 -3.33 -1.05
N PRO A 175 20.72 -4.45 -1.65
CA PRO A 175 20.32 -5.78 -1.22
C PRO A 175 20.60 -6.04 0.27
N GLY A 176 19.61 -6.59 0.97
CA GLY A 176 19.71 -6.93 2.40
C GLY A 176 19.49 -5.76 3.36
N LYS A 177 19.28 -4.53 2.87
CA LYS A 177 18.77 -3.43 3.68
C LYS A 177 17.27 -3.54 3.87
N VAL A 178 16.80 -3.08 5.03
CA VAL A 178 15.40 -3.19 5.45
C VAL A 178 14.77 -1.85 5.78
N ASP A 179 15.54 -0.76 5.67
CA ASP A 179 15.14 0.59 6.05
C ASP A 179 14.60 1.41 4.87
N PRO A 180 13.51 2.19 5.04
CA PRO A 180 12.69 2.32 6.24
C PRO A 180 11.75 1.11 6.44
N ARG A 181 11.47 0.75 7.70
CA ARG A 181 10.60 -0.38 8.06
C ARG A 181 9.38 0.16 8.79
N GLY A 182 8.19 -0.33 8.43
CA GLY A 182 6.92 0.06 9.07
C GLY A 182 6.03 0.96 8.21
N PHE A 183 6.46 1.38 7.02
CA PHE A 183 5.59 1.87 5.96
C PHE A 183 6.18 1.49 4.59
N SER A 184 5.36 1.44 3.54
CA SER A 184 5.85 1.13 2.20
C SER A 184 6.26 2.39 1.44
N MET A 185 7.35 2.31 0.68
CA MET A 185 7.74 3.42 -0.19
C MET A 185 6.73 3.70 -1.30
N THR A 186 5.93 2.71 -1.70
CA THR A 186 4.77 2.91 -2.60
C THR A 186 3.76 3.90 -2.02
N THR A 187 3.36 3.71 -0.75
CA THR A 187 2.41 4.63 -0.07
C THR A 187 3.04 6.02 0.13
N MET A 188 4.32 6.09 0.52
CA MET A 188 5.03 7.36 0.66
C MET A 188 5.13 8.11 -0.66
N ARG A 189 5.50 7.45 -1.76
CA ARG A 189 5.53 8.06 -3.09
C ARG A 189 4.15 8.52 -3.56
N ALA A 190 3.07 7.81 -3.23
CA ALA A 190 1.72 8.28 -3.52
C ALA A 190 1.40 9.60 -2.80
N ARG A 191 1.75 9.71 -1.51
CA ARG A 191 1.59 10.94 -0.73
C ARG A 191 2.40 12.10 -1.31
N ILE A 192 3.65 11.84 -1.69
CA ILE A 192 4.52 12.85 -2.32
C ILE A 192 3.93 13.30 -3.66
N ARG A 193 3.42 12.37 -4.49
CA ARG A 193 2.80 12.69 -5.78
C ARG A 193 1.61 13.64 -5.61
N GLU A 194 0.69 13.30 -4.72
CA GLU A 194 -0.45 14.16 -4.39
C GLU A 194 0.02 15.53 -3.90
N ARG A 195 0.98 15.58 -2.97
CA ARG A 195 1.52 16.85 -2.50
C ARG A 195 2.06 17.69 -3.63
N LEU A 196 2.80 17.09 -4.58
CA LEU A 196 3.37 17.79 -5.73
C LEU A 196 2.31 18.43 -6.63
N ASP A 197 1.08 17.91 -6.67
CA ASP A 197 -0.05 18.48 -7.40
C ASP A 197 -0.65 19.75 -6.73
N HIS A 198 -0.29 20.02 -5.47
CA HIS A 198 -0.70 21.22 -4.73
C HIS A 198 0.40 22.28 -4.66
N ALA A 199 0.08 23.47 -4.15
CA ALA A 199 1.07 24.49 -3.86
C ALA A 199 1.99 24.06 -2.70
N PRO A 200 3.26 24.51 -2.65
CA PRO A 200 4.15 24.26 -1.52
C PRO A 200 3.52 24.71 -0.19
N GLY A 201 3.65 23.88 0.85
CA GLY A 201 3.09 24.17 2.17
C GLY A 201 1.59 23.84 2.30
N TRP A 202 0.99 23.19 1.29
CA TRP A 202 -0.35 22.64 1.40
C TRP A 202 -0.47 21.63 2.55
N ASP A 203 -1.61 21.65 3.24
CA ASP A 203 -1.94 20.74 4.34
C ASP A 203 -3.10 19.83 3.92
N ARG A 204 -2.93 18.52 4.16
CA ARG A 204 -3.96 17.50 3.93
C ARG A 204 -5.17 17.62 4.89
N GLY A 205 -5.05 18.47 5.92
CA GLY A 205 -6.03 18.63 7.00
C GLY A 205 -5.81 17.64 8.15
N GLU A 206 -6.12 18.05 9.39
CA GLU A 206 -6.09 17.18 10.57
C GLU A 206 -7.21 16.14 10.48
N GLY A 207 -6.88 14.85 10.53
CA GLY A 207 -7.86 13.75 10.55
C GLY A 207 -8.05 13.01 9.22
N ALA A 208 -7.28 13.30 8.18
CA ALA A 208 -7.12 12.36 7.07
C ALA A 208 -6.41 11.11 7.62
N ALA A 209 -7.19 10.06 7.91
CA ALA A 209 -6.69 8.78 8.37
C ALA A 209 -5.50 8.37 7.51
N GLU A 210 -4.42 7.97 8.17
CA GLU A 210 -3.29 7.34 7.49
C GLU A 210 -3.82 6.22 6.61
N PRO A 211 -3.44 6.10 5.33
CA PRO A 211 -3.38 4.77 4.75
C PRO A 211 -2.43 4.00 5.67
N ALA A 212 -2.99 3.03 6.41
CA ALA A 212 -2.26 2.25 7.40
C ALA A 212 -0.91 1.83 6.82
N ALA A 213 0.12 1.90 7.67
CA ALA A 213 1.42 1.28 7.50
C ALA A 213 1.34 0.04 6.59
N GLY A 214 1.65 0.23 5.31
CA GLY A 214 1.72 -0.87 4.37
C GLY A 214 2.88 -1.76 4.75
N THR A 215 2.61 -2.83 5.48
CA THR A 215 3.50 -3.98 5.62
C THR A 215 2.81 -5.17 4.99
N GLU A 216 3.49 -5.70 3.95
CA GLU A 216 3.38 -7.05 3.39
C GLU A 216 2.07 -7.33 2.64
N ASP A 217 2.19 -7.60 1.34
CA ASP A 217 1.18 -8.11 0.38
C ASP A 217 -0.26 -7.77 0.71
N GLU A 218 -0.92 -6.87 -0.05
CA GLU A 218 -2.36 -6.56 0.04
C GLU A 218 -3.15 -7.74 0.62
N LEU A 219 -3.31 -7.77 1.96
CA LEU A 219 -3.92 -8.93 2.58
C LEU A 219 -5.38 -8.85 2.17
N PRO A 220 -5.93 -9.93 1.59
CA PRO A 220 -7.30 -9.88 1.14
C PRO A 220 -8.23 -9.55 2.30
N GLU A 221 -9.13 -8.61 2.08
CA GLU A 221 -10.29 -8.40 2.94
C GLU A 221 -11.07 -9.71 3.01
N TYR A 222 -11.55 -10.09 4.20
CA TYR A 222 -12.31 -11.31 4.38
C TYR A 222 -13.80 -11.00 4.45
N LEU A 223 -14.56 -11.60 3.54
CA LEU A 223 -16.01 -11.51 3.50
C LEU A 223 -16.60 -12.87 3.90
N SER A 224 -17.49 -12.87 4.89
CA SER A 224 -18.27 -14.03 5.29
C SER A 224 -19.72 -13.63 5.53
N ILE A 225 -20.59 -14.08 4.62
CA ILE A 225 -22.03 -13.75 4.62
C ILE A 225 -22.86 -15.00 4.37
N GLY A 226 -24.13 -14.96 4.74
CA GLY A 226 -25.02 -16.09 4.55
C GLY A 226 -26.48 -15.73 4.34
N GLN A 227 -27.18 -16.68 3.74
CA GLN A 227 -28.62 -16.81 3.79
C GLN A 227 -28.94 -17.83 4.87
N THR A 228 -29.42 -17.39 6.03
CA THR A 228 -29.72 -18.27 7.17
C THR A 228 -31.21 -18.52 7.33
N SER A 229 -32.06 -17.64 6.79
CA SER A 229 -33.49 -17.85 6.68
C SER A 229 -33.78 -18.82 5.56
N ALA A 230 -34.50 -19.89 5.89
CA ALA A 230 -34.93 -20.86 4.89
C ALA A 230 -35.92 -20.22 3.90
N ARG A 231 -35.81 -20.57 2.62
CA ARG A 231 -36.73 -20.10 1.59
C ARG A 231 -37.05 -21.19 0.56
N THR A 232 -38.26 -21.11 0.01
CA THR A 232 -38.68 -22.00 -1.07
C THR A 232 -38.02 -21.58 -2.39
N LEU A 233 -37.48 -22.56 -3.10
CA LEU A 233 -36.94 -22.43 -4.45
C LEU A 233 -37.83 -23.21 -5.42
N PRO A 234 -38.39 -22.57 -6.46
CA PRO A 234 -39.18 -23.27 -7.48
C PRO A 234 -38.29 -23.97 -8.50
N PRO A 235 -38.78 -25.08 -9.11
CA PRO A 235 -38.01 -25.84 -10.10
C PRO A 235 -37.78 -25.06 -11.39
N GLY A 236 -36.62 -25.29 -12.01
CA GLY A 236 -36.26 -24.76 -13.33
C GLY A 236 -36.08 -23.24 -13.42
N ARG A 237 -36.05 -22.52 -12.28
CA ARG A 237 -35.93 -21.06 -12.26
C ARG A 237 -34.71 -20.58 -11.46
N TRP A 238 -33.79 -19.94 -12.18
CA TRP A 238 -32.68 -19.19 -11.58
C TRP A 238 -33.18 -18.10 -10.63
N SER A 239 -32.82 -18.24 -9.36
CA SER A 239 -33.16 -17.30 -8.28
C SER A 239 -31.89 -16.75 -7.64
N ALA A 240 -31.83 -15.43 -7.44
CA ALA A 240 -30.67 -14.81 -6.78
C ALA A 240 -30.64 -15.24 -5.31
N LEU A 241 -29.47 -15.63 -4.79
CA LEU A 241 -29.26 -15.78 -3.35
C LEU A 241 -29.42 -14.43 -2.66
N THR A 242 -29.91 -14.47 -1.43
CA THR A 242 -30.11 -13.29 -0.59
C THR A 242 -29.30 -13.44 0.67
N TRP A 243 -28.62 -12.39 1.11
CA TRP A 243 -27.73 -12.42 2.26
C TRP A 243 -28.40 -11.71 3.43
N ASP A 244 -28.89 -12.48 4.40
CA ASP A 244 -29.59 -11.97 5.58
C ASP A 244 -28.71 -11.95 6.84
N THR A 245 -27.50 -12.51 6.75
CA THR A 245 -26.56 -12.60 7.84
C THR A 245 -25.17 -12.20 7.36
N GLU A 246 -24.52 -11.34 8.12
CA GLU A 246 -23.15 -10.92 7.94
C GLU A 246 -22.34 -11.35 9.18
N TRP A 247 -21.35 -12.21 8.98
CA TRP A 247 -20.44 -12.62 10.06
C TRP A 247 -19.15 -11.80 10.03
N THR A 248 -18.68 -11.45 8.84
CA THR A 248 -17.55 -10.55 8.64
C THR A 248 -17.71 -9.81 7.32
N ASP A 249 -17.75 -8.48 7.36
CA ASP A 249 -17.60 -7.61 6.19
C ASP A 249 -16.58 -6.51 6.52
N THR A 250 -15.29 -6.87 6.53
CA THR A 250 -14.22 -5.87 6.73
C THR A 250 -14.20 -4.79 5.63
N ALA A 251 -14.94 -5.02 4.54
CA ALA A 251 -14.96 -4.24 3.33
C ALA A 251 -16.11 -3.19 3.31
N GLY A 252 -17.10 -3.30 4.20
CA GLY A 252 -18.19 -2.33 4.35
C GLY A 252 -19.09 -2.17 3.12
N VAL A 253 -19.29 -3.24 2.35
CA VAL A 253 -20.12 -3.26 1.12
C VAL A 253 -21.57 -3.72 1.36
N HIS A 254 -21.89 -4.11 2.60
CA HIS A 254 -23.16 -4.52 3.25
C HIS A 254 -24.25 -3.42 3.51
N HIS A 255 -25.50 -3.46 3.03
CA HIS A 255 -26.64 -2.52 3.24
C HIS A 255 -27.98 -3.32 3.22
N GLU A 256 -29.17 -2.72 3.10
CA GLU A 256 -30.48 -3.43 3.14
C GLU A 256 -30.89 -4.09 1.79
N GLY A 257 -31.40 -5.34 1.80
CA GLY A 257 -32.04 -6.01 0.65
C GLY A 257 -31.17 -6.92 -0.24
N TYR A 258 -30.10 -7.51 0.32
CA TYR A 258 -28.87 -7.89 -0.37
C TYR A 258 -28.89 -9.13 -1.26
N GLN A 259 -28.94 -8.93 -2.57
CA GLN A 259 -28.57 -9.96 -3.56
C GLN A 259 -27.14 -9.77 -4.08
N THR A 260 -26.60 -8.56 -3.98
CA THR A 260 -25.24 -8.21 -4.39
C THR A 260 -24.23 -8.68 -3.35
N VAL A 261 -23.19 -9.34 -3.82
CA VAL A 261 -22.06 -9.83 -3.03
C VAL A 261 -20.90 -8.81 -3.01
N LEU A 262 -20.62 -8.19 -4.15
CA LEU A 262 -19.46 -7.32 -4.33
C LEU A 262 -19.74 -6.27 -5.40
N THR A 263 -19.21 -5.06 -5.23
CA THR A 263 -19.14 -4.04 -6.29
C THR A 263 -17.68 -3.75 -6.60
N GLY A 264 -17.30 -3.77 -7.88
CA GLY A 264 -15.93 -3.54 -8.31
C GLY A 264 -15.51 -2.06 -8.34
N PRO A 265 -14.21 -1.78 -8.52
CA PRO A 265 -13.17 -2.73 -8.95
C PRO A 265 -12.61 -3.62 -7.82
N ALA A 266 -12.57 -4.93 -8.04
CA ALA A 266 -12.02 -5.89 -7.07
C ALA A 266 -11.70 -7.26 -7.70
N SER A 267 -10.67 -7.94 -7.20
CA SER A 267 -10.39 -9.36 -7.44
C SER A 267 -10.87 -10.17 -6.24
N TYR A 268 -11.34 -11.41 -6.46
CA TYR A 268 -11.88 -12.23 -5.38
C TYR A 268 -11.60 -13.72 -5.59
N VAL A 269 -11.46 -14.45 -4.48
CA VAL A 269 -11.38 -15.92 -4.47
C VAL A 269 -12.04 -16.48 -3.22
N GLY A 270 -12.73 -17.62 -3.33
CA GLY A 270 -13.32 -18.33 -2.20
C GLY A 270 -14.34 -19.37 -2.64
N ASP A 271 -15.32 -19.65 -1.78
CA ASP A 271 -16.33 -20.67 -2.04
C ASP A 271 -17.74 -20.27 -1.58
N LEU A 272 -18.72 -20.70 -2.37
CA LEU A 272 -20.14 -20.71 -2.04
C LEU A 272 -20.54 -22.11 -1.62
N ARG A 273 -21.29 -22.24 -0.53
CA ARG A 273 -21.95 -23.48 -0.12
C ARG A 273 -23.45 -23.26 -0.07
N VAL A 274 -24.23 -24.13 -0.71
CA VAL A 274 -25.70 -24.08 -0.69
C VAL A 274 -26.24 -25.41 -0.24
N ARG A 275 -27.10 -25.39 0.78
CA ARG A 275 -27.74 -26.55 1.37
C ARG A 275 -29.25 -26.53 1.05
N VAL A 276 -29.72 -27.59 0.41
CA VAL A 276 -31.11 -27.72 -0.06
C VAL A 276 -31.72 -29.01 0.48
N ASP A 277 -32.91 -28.87 1.05
CA ASP A 277 -33.74 -29.96 1.55
C ASP A 277 -34.93 -30.22 0.62
N GLY A 278 -35.32 -31.50 0.51
CA GLY A 278 -36.44 -31.95 -0.33
C GLY A 278 -36.13 -32.16 -1.81
N LEU A 279 -34.85 -32.06 -2.24
CA LEU A 279 -34.48 -32.34 -3.62
C LEU A 279 -34.35 -33.85 -3.85
N THR A 280 -35.16 -34.40 -4.76
CA THR A 280 -35.17 -35.84 -5.11
C THR A 280 -33.79 -36.31 -5.53
N ALA A 281 -33.32 -37.44 -4.97
CA ALA A 281 -32.02 -38.01 -5.32
C ALA A 281 -31.88 -38.22 -6.84
N GLY A 282 -30.75 -37.79 -7.40
CA GLY A 282 -30.49 -37.79 -8.84
C GLY A 282 -30.93 -36.52 -9.58
N ALA A 283 -31.74 -35.65 -8.99
CA ALA A 283 -32.00 -34.31 -9.53
C ALA A 283 -30.79 -33.38 -9.37
N GLU A 284 -30.71 -32.32 -10.16
CA GLU A 284 -29.54 -31.44 -10.18
C GLU A 284 -29.80 -30.14 -9.41
N LEU A 285 -28.81 -29.72 -8.63
CA LEU A 285 -28.69 -28.37 -8.06
C LEU A 285 -27.56 -27.64 -8.76
N GLN A 286 -27.81 -26.42 -9.25
CA GLN A 286 -26.83 -25.61 -9.96
C GLN A 286 -26.67 -24.23 -9.31
N ALA A 287 -25.46 -23.70 -9.32
CA ALA A 287 -25.16 -22.33 -8.90
C ALA A 287 -24.25 -21.63 -9.89
N ARG A 288 -24.35 -20.31 -10.02
CA ARG A 288 -23.49 -19.52 -10.91
C ARG A 288 -23.27 -18.09 -10.45
N ILE A 289 -22.23 -17.48 -11.00
CA ILE A 289 -21.94 -16.06 -10.87
C ILE A 289 -22.71 -15.27 -11.94
N VAL A 290 -23.27 -14.14 -11.54
CA VAL A 290 -23.88 -13.15 -12.44
C VAL A 290 -23.24 -11.79 -12.19
N LEU A 291 -22.87 -11.12 -13.28
CA LEU A 291 -22.26 -9.79 -13.25
C LEU A 291 -23.22 -8.78 -13.89
N ASP A 292 -23.62 -7.76 -13.13
CA ASP A 292 -24.46 -6.66 -13.61
C ASP A 292 -23.64 -5.38 -13.69
N ARG A 293 -23.57 -4.79 -14.87
CA ARG A 293 -22.82 -3.56 -15.12
C ARG A 293 -23.73 -2.34 -14.99
N ALA A 294 -23.15 -1.21 -14.59
CA ALA A 294 -23.84 0.06 -14.46
C ALA A 294 -24.48 0.54 -15.78
N ASP A 295 -23.97 0.09 -16.93
CA ASP A 295 -24.56 0.35 -18.25
C ASP A 295 -25.77 -0.56 -18.60
N GLY A 296 -26.23 -1.37 -17.65
CA GLY A 296 -27.38 -2.26 -17.80
C GLY A 296 -27.05 -3.63 -18.42
N ARG A 297 -25.80 -3.87 -18.86
CA ARG A 297 -25.41 -5.20 -19.36
C ARG A 297 -25.30 -6.21 -18.23
N ARG A 298 -25.81 -7.41 -18.50
CA ARG A 298 -25.72 -8.57 -17.60
C ARG A 298 -24.89 -9.67 -18.25
N SER A 299 -24.02 -10.31 -17.48
CA SER A 299 -23.26 -11.48 -17.89
C SER A 299 -23.52 -12.63 -16.93
N ASP A 300 -24.08 -13.71 -17.45
CA ASP A 300 -24.27 -14.95 -16.74
C ASP A 300 -23.07 -15.86 -17.01
N LEU A 301 -22.25 -16.13 -15.99
CA LEU A 301 -21.09 -17.02 -16.13
C LEU A 301 -21.55 -18.50 -16.13
N PRO A 302 -20.69 -19.43 -16.59
CA PRO A 302 -20.95 -20.87 -16.44
C PRO A 302 -21.30 -21.24 -14.99
N TRP A 303 -22.09 -22.31 -14.85
CA TRP A 303 -22.52 -22.82 -13.55
C TRP A 303 -21.70 -24.02 -13.11
N ASP A 304 -21.64 -24.22 -11.79
CA ASP A 304 -21.26 -25.49 -11.19
C ASP A 304 -22.51 -26.23 -10.73
N GLU A 305 -22.43 -27.54 -10.64
CA GLU A 305 -23.58 -28.40 -10.34
C GLU A 305 -23.24 -29.54 -9.38
N ALA A 306 -24.24 -30.00 -8.65
CA ALA A 306 -24.15 -31.15 -7.76
C ALA A 306 -25.42 -32.01 -7.91
N PRO A 307 -25.28 -33.33 -8.12
CA PRO A 307 -26.42 -34.24 -8.08
C PRO A 307 -26.93 -34.38 -6.64
N ALA A 308 -28.25 -34.46 -6.50
CA ALA A 308 -28.89 -34.64 -5.22
C ALA A 308 -28.66 -36.04 -4.65
N THR A 309 -28.44 -36.09 -3.34
CA THR A 309 -28.30 -37.34 -2.58
C THR A 309 -29.52 -37.56 -1.69
N SER A 310 -29.69 -38.76 -1.15
CA SER A 310 -30.77 -39.04 -0.19
C SER A 310 -30.64 -38.15 1.04
N GLY A 311 -31.67 -37.36 1.34
CA GLY A 311 -31.66 -36.39 2.44
C GLY A 311 -31.31 -34.99 1.96
N THR A 312 -30.52 -34.25 2.73
CA THR A 312 -30.16 -32.87 2.38
C THR A 312 -28.98 -32.83 1.41
N THR A 313 -29.14 -32.13 0.29
CA THR A 313 -28.11 -31.95 -0.72
C THR A 313 -27.30 -30.70 -0.45
N THR A 314 -25.98 -30.77 -0.63
CA THR A 314 -25.08 -29.62 -0.51
C THR A 314 -24.27 -29.45 -1.80
N LEU A 315 -24.33 -28.26 -2.38
CA LEU A 315 -23.47 -27.82 -3.47
C LEU A 315 -22.35 -26.94 -2.90
N THR A 316 -21.11 -27.18 -3.33
CA THR A 316 -19.98 -26.28 -3.09
C THR A 316 -19.44 -25.81 -4.43
N MET A 317 -19.38 -24.50 -4.63
CA MET A 317 -18.95 -23.87 -5.88
C MET A 317 -17.77 -22.93 -5.61
N PRO A 318 -16.62 -23.07 -6.28
CA PRO A 318 -15.56 -22.06 -6.23
C PRO A 318 -16.06 -20.73 -6.80
N VAL A 319 -15.76 -19.64 -6.11
CA VAL A 319 -16.12 -18.28 -6.52
C VAL A 319 -14.82 -17.50 -6.72
N THR A 320 -14.40 -17.36 -7.98
CA THR A 320 -13.14 -16.70 -8.34
C THR A 320 -13.32 -15.77 -9.53
N GLY A 321 -12.59 -14.66 -9.55
CA GLY A 321 -12.60 -13.75 -10.69
C GLY A 321 -12.26 -12.31 -10.33
N ARG A 322 -12.63 -11.41 -11.24
CA ARG A 322 -12.44 -9.97 -11.10
C ARG A 322 -13.69 -9.22 -11.56
N VAL A 323 -14.14 -8.27 -10.75
CA VAL A 323 -15.17 -7.29 -11.10
C VAL A 323 -14.50 -5.96 -11.45
N GLY A 324 -14.92 -5.34 -12.56
CA GLY A 324 -14.48 -4.01 -12.95
C GLY A 324 -15.29 -2.91 -12.25
N GLN A 325 -14.84 -1.66 -12.39
CA GLN A 325 -15.55 -0.49 -11.88
C GLN A 325 -17.01 -0.47 -12.35
N GLY A 326 -17.95 -0.17 -11.44
CA GLY A 326 -19.38 -0.11 -11.75
C GLY A 326 -20.02 -1.47 -12.08
N THR A 327 -19.36 -2.59 -11.76
CA THR A 327 -19.91 -3.94 -11.92
C THR A 327 -20.28 -4.53 -10.57
N ARG A 328 -21.46 -5.13 -10.46
CA ARG A 328 -21.96 -5.83 -9.28
C ARG A 328 -21.94 -7.34 -9.50
N LEU A 329 -21.44 -8.09 -8.53
CA LEU A 329 -21.49 -9.54 -8.50
C LEU A 329 -22.72 -10.03 -7.74
N ARG A 330 -23.44 -11.01 -8.29
CA ARG A 330 -24.49 -11.77 -7.63
C ARG A 330 -24.24 -13.27 -7.80
N LEU A 331 -24.82 -14.06 -6.90
CA LEU A 331 -24.84 -15.51 -7.00
C LEU A 331 -26.29 -15.97 -7.21
N MET A 332 -26.50 -16.87 -8.17
CA MET A 332 -27.81 -17.43 -8.47
C MET A 332 -27.79 -18.95 -8.29
N VAL A 333 -28.96 -19.51 -7.95
CA VAL A 333 -29.17 -20.94 -7.78
C VAL A 333 -30.41 -21.40 -8.56
N CYS A 334 -30.37 -22.62 -9.08
CA CYS A 334 -31.47 -23.29 -9.78
C CYS A 334 -31.46 -24.79 -9.41
N HIS A 335 -32.60 -25.46 -9.48
CA HIS A 335 -32.65 -26.92 -9.38
C HIS A 335 -33.59 -27.51 -10.44
N TYR A 336 -33.34 -28.76 -10.81
CA TYR A 336 -34.08 -29.51 -11.82
C TYR A 336 -34.75 -30.75 -11.22
N GLY A 337 -35.58 -30.52 -10.19
CA GLY A 337 -36.51 -31.52 -9.66
C GLY A 337 -37.95 -31.15 -10.04
N ASP A 338 -38.91 -32.00 -9.65
CA ASP A 338 -40.32 -31.82 -10.05
C ASP A 338 -41.10 -30.88 -9.12
N GLU A 339 -40.72 -30.79 -7.85
CA GLU A 339 -41.44 -30.05 -6.80
C GLU A 339 -40.58 -28.93 -6.21
N PRO A 340 -41.18 -27.84 -5.65
CA PRO A 340 -40.43 -26.81 -4.94
C PRO A 340 -39.61 -27.38 -3.78
N VAL A 341 -38.37 -26.92 -3.64
CA VAL A 341 -37.44 -27.36 -2.58
C VAL A 341 -37.15 -26.23 -1.60
N ARG A 342 -36.55 -26.56 -0.46
CA ARG A 342 -36.18 -25.56 0.55
C ARG A 342 -34.68 -25.34 0.54
N ILE A 343 -34.24 -24.13 0.22
CA ILE A 343 -32.87 -23.72 0.55
C ILE A 343 -32.86 -23.52 2.07
N GLU A 344 -32.16 -24.40 2.78
CA GLU A 344 -32.01 -24.31 4.23
C GLU A 344 -31.02 -23.21 4.59
N ARG A 345 -29.91 -23.15 3.85
CA ARG A 345 -28.82 -22.22 4.12
C ARG A 345 -27.95 -22.02 2.89
N ALA A 346 -27.41 -20.83 2.73
CA ALA A 346 -26.28 -20.57 1.86
C ALA A 346 -25.20 -19.81 2.63
N GLU A 347 -23.93 -20.15 2.41
CA GLU A 347 -22.78 -19.46 3.00
C GLU A 347 -21.79 -19.11 1.91
N LEU A 348 -21.29 -17.88 1.95
CA LEU A 348 -20.25 -17.41 1.07
C LEU A 348 -19.06 -16.95 1.91
N LYS A 349 -17.87 -17.38 1.50
CA LYS A 349 -16.61 -16.92 2.06
C LYS A 349 -15.70 -16.46 0.93
N LEU A 350 -15.21 -15.23 0.99
CA LEU A 350 -14.30 -14.67 0.00
C LEU A 350 -13.11 -13.98 0.66
N HIS A 351 -11.98 -14.10 0.00
CA HIS A 351 -10.84 -13.19 0.08
C HIS A 351 -10.96 -12.19 -1.06
N VAL A 352 -10.88 -10.89 -0.76
CA VAL A 352 -11.14 -9.79 -1.71
C VAL A 352 -9.97 -8.79 -1.72
N TRP A 353 -9.48 -8.47 -2.91
CA TRP A 353 -8.48 -7.42 -3.14
C TRP A 353 -9.15 -6.27 -3.88
N ARG A 354 -9.19 -5.09 -3.27
CA ARG A 354 -9.74 -3.88 -3.89
C ARG A 354 -8.69 -3.23 -4.79
N GLY A 355 -9.13 -2.67 -5.92
CA GLY A 355 -8.25 -2.02 -6.89
C GLY A 355 -8.65 -0.62 -7.27
#